data_AF-A0A3A9YIR3-F1
#
_entry.id   AF-A0A3A9YIR3-F1
#
_cell.length_a   1.000
_cell.length_b   1.000
_cell.length_c   1.000
_cell.angle_alpha   90.00
_cell.angle_beta   90.00
_cell.angle_gamma   90.00
#
_symmetry.space_group_name_H-M   'P 1'
#
loop_
_entity.id
_entity.type
_entity.pdbx_description
1 polymer ?
#
loop_
_entity_poly.entity_id
_entity_poly.type
_entity_poly.pdbx_seq_one_letter_code
_entity_poly.pdbx_strand_id
1 'polypeptide(L)'
;MNAVVPIAVAGHVVPDPLATFVGYCQSHRKTLQHYDGLAGTSRSLTPQLIKATRWPWMNSRISRKQEERLLQLSDSAPWQDVPIDARLHDADPVEPDGLYARMLRLYEHFFQQRPEGLGHAKVSKCLHLMRPALFVILDSKLLRLYRAAAMQAADELRSAGSPHAPKRRAFWAAYRLDVLRAGEGLAALRAAARQHFDPDVVEAANRLTDVRILDILAWSHDAFPGDV
;
A
#
# COMPACT_ATOMS: atom_id res chain seq x y z
N MET A 1 -14.39 -17.13 18.68
CA MET A 1 -13.76 -15.94 18.07
C MET A 1 -12.28 -16.07 18.32
N ASN A 2 -11.44 -16.05 17.27
CA ASN A 2 -10.00 -16.05 17.47
C ASN A 2 -9.60 -14.71 18.08
N ALA A 3 -8.80 -14.73 19.15
CA ALA A 3 -8.27 -13.51 19.74
C ALA A 3 -7.43 -12.76 18.70
N VAL A 4 -7.54 -11.44 18.67
CA VAL A 4 -6.66 -10.62 17.83
C VAL A 4 -5.26 -10.66 18.44
N VAL A 5 -4.31 -11.20 17.68
CA VAL A 5 -2.91 -11.34 18.11
C VAL A 5 -2.09 -10.13 17.65
N PRO A 6 -0.95 -9.84 18.30
CA PRO A 6 -0.02 -8.81 17.83
C PRO A 6 0.43 -9.06 16.38
N ILE A 7 0.56 -8.00 15.60
CA ILE A 7 0.99 -8.06 14.19
C ILE A 7 2.34 -7.35 14.05
N ALA A 8 3.32 -8.01 13.44
CA ALA A 8 4.61 -7.40 13.14
C ALA A 8 4.59 -6.69 11.78
N VAL A 9 5.15 -5.47 11.73
CA VAL A 9 5.27 -4.63 10.54
C VAL A 9 6.66 -4.02 10.49
N ALA A 10 7.43 -4.32 9.44
CA ALA A 10 8.84 -3.96 9.29
C ALA A 10 9.71 -4.34 10.50
N GLY A 11 9.39 -5.45 11.18
CA GLY A 11 10.07 -5.90 12.40
C GLY A 11 9.58 -5.24 13.69
N HIS A 12 8.62 -4.32 13.63
CA HIS A 12 7.99 -3.69 14.79
C HIS A 12 6.67 -4.36 15.14
N VAL A 13 6.45 -4.70 16.41
CA VAL A 13 5.22 -5.34 16.85
C VAL A 13 4.17 -4.28 17.19
N VAL A 14 2.98 -4.39 16.58
CA VAL A 14 1.78 -3.66 16.98
C VAL A 14 1.02 -4.52 17.99
N PRO A 15 1.03 -4.15 19.30
CA PRO A 15 0.50 -5.01 20.36
C PRO A 15 -1.02 -5.11 20.32
N ASP A 16 -1.72 -4.01 20.03
CA ASP A 16 -3.18 -3.96 19.87
C ASP A 16 -3.54 -3.43 18.48
N PRO A 17 -3.55 -4.31 17.46
CA PRO A 17 -3.86 -3.88 16.10
C PRO A 17 -5.35 -3.54 15.93
N LEU A 18 -6.26 -4.05 16.78
CA LEU A 18 -7.68 -3.68 16.72
C LEU A 18 -7.87 -2.24 17.19
N ALA A 19 -7.35 -1.87 18.35
CA ALA A 19 -7.44 -0.49 18.83
C ALA A 19 -6.75 0.49 17.86
N THR A 20 -5.60 0.10 17.30
CA THR A 20 -4.90 0.89 16.28
C THR A 20 -5.77 1.11 15.04
N PHE A 21 -6.40 0.05 14.53
CA PHE A 21 -7.27 0.12 13.36
C PHE A 21 -8.53 0.96 13.62
N VAL A 22 -9.16 0.79 14.79
CA VAL A 22 -10.32 1.59 15.23
C VAL A 22 -9.96 3.06 15.33
N GLY A 23 -8.85 3.39 16.00
CA GLY A 23 -8.36 4.75 16.13
C GLY A 23 -8.10 5.40 14.77
N TYR A 24 -7.52 4.66 13.82
CA TYR A 24 -7.36 5.15 12.46
C TYR A 24 -8.71 5.48 11.81
N CYS A 25 -9.69 4.57 11.90
CA CYS A 25 -11.00 4.76 11.29
C CYS A 25 -11.71 6.01 11.82
N GLN A 26 -11.59 6.26 13.12
CA GLN A 26 -12.19 7.42 13.79
C GLN A 26 -11.50 8.73 13.39
N SER A 27 -10.17 8.77 13.38
CA SER A 27 -9.41 9.98 13.05
C SER A 27 -9.34 10.30 11.55
N HIS A 28 -9.50 9.29 10.68
CA HIS A 28 -9.28 9.41 9.23
C HIS A 28 -10.51 9.05 8.38
N ARG A 29 -11.73 9.21 8.93
CA ARG A 29 -13.01 8.95 8.23
C ARG A 29 -13.07 9.55 6.81
N LYS A 30 -12.58 10.78 6.62
CA LYS A 30 -12.59 11.43 5.30
C LYS A 30 -11.62 10.77 4.31
N THR A 31 -10.48 10.25 4.77
CA THR A 31 -9.57 9.46 3.94
C THR A 31 -10.20 8.14 3.53
N LEU A 32 -10.85 7.45 4.48
CA LEU A 32 -11.59 6.22 4.19
C LEU A 32 -12.67 6.43 3.13
N GLN A 33 -13.43 7.53 3.22
CA GLN A 33 -14.52 7.82 2.29
C GLN A 33 -14.04 8.29 0.92
N HIS A 34 -13.09 9.23 0.87
CA HIS A 34 -12.75 9.93 -0.37
C HIS A 34 -11.53 9.37 -1.10
N TYR A 35 -10.66 8.64 -0.42
CA TYR A 35 -9.50 7.99 -1.04
C TYR A 35 -9.71 6.47 -1.10
N ASP A 36 -9.82 5.82 0.06
CA ASP A 36 -9.93 4.36 0.10
C ASP A 36 -11.25 3.87 -0.53
N GLY A 37 -12.33 4.65 -0.39
CA GLY A 37 -13.63 4.37 -1.00
C GLY A 37 -13.64 4.40 -2.54
N LEU A 38 -12.62 5.00 -3.17
CA LEU A 38 -12.47 5.01 -4.63
C LEU A 38 -11.49 3.95 -5.13
N ALA A 39 -10.75 3.28 -4.25
CA ALA A 39 -9.73 2.34 -4.66
C ALA A 39 -10.33 1.10 -5.33
N GLY A 40 -9.73 0.65 -6.44
CA GLY A 40 -10.19 -0.50 -7.22
C GLY A 40 -11.43 -0.25 -8.07
N THR A 41 -11.96 0.98 -8.12
CA THR A 41 -13.21 1.27 -8.86
C THR A 41 -13.02 1.55 -10.35
N SER A 42 -11.78 1.69 -10.82
CA SER A 42 -11.47 2.03 -12.20
C SER A 42 -10.43 1.09 -12.82
N ARG A 43 -10.46 0.96 -14.15
CA ARG A 43 -9.48 0.20 -14.94
C ARG A 43 -8.31 1.04 -15.44
N SER A 44 -8.49 2.36 -15.52
CA SER A 44 -7.46 3.35 -15.85
C SER A 44 -7.47 4.53 -14.86
N LEU A 45 -6.36 5.28 -14.80
CA LEU A 45 -6.27 6.45 -13.93
C LEU A 45 -7.18 7.56 -14.48
N THR A 46 -7.95 8.20 -13.59
CA THR A 46 -8.87 9.28 -13.96
C THR A 46 -8.54 10.57 -13.21
N PRO A 47 -8.99 11.75 -13.70
CA PRO A 47 -8.85 13.02 -12.99
C PRO A 47 -9.42 12.95 -11.56
N GLN A 48 -10.56 12.25 -11.37
CA GLN A 48 -11.19 12.06 -10.07
C GLN A 48 -10.29 11.28 -9.11
N LEU A 49 -9.66 10.20 -9.57
CA LEU A 49 -8.73 9.42 -8.75
C LEU A 49 -7.48 10.22 -8.39
N ILE A 50 -6.91 10.98 -9.34
CA ILE A 50 -5.76 11.84 -9.04
C ILE A 50 -6.16 12.92 -8.01
N LYS A 51 -7.34 13.53 -8.15
CA LYS A 51 -7.87 14.50 -7.19
C LYS A 51 -8.03 13.89 -5.79
N ALA A 52 -8.43 12.63 -5.67
CA ALA A 52 -8.55 11.93 -4.38
C ALA A 52 -7.22 11.80 -3.63
N THR A 53 -6.08 11.79 -4.35
CA THR A 53 -4.76 11.77 -3.71
C THR A 53 -4.38 13.10 -3.06
N ARG A 54 -5.06 14.21 -3.37
CA ARG A 54 -4.70 15.56 -2.92
C ARG A 54 -5.14 15.84 -1.48
N TRP A 55 -4.81 17.04 -0.98
CA TRP A 55 -5.40 17.58 0.25
C TRP A 55 -6.92 17.76 0.08
N PRO A 56 -7.74 17.53 1.12
CA PRO A 56 -7.39 17.18 2.51
C PRO A 56 -7.11 15.70 2.80
N TRP A 57 -7.26 14.78 1.83
CA TRP A 57 -7.40 13.35 2.14
C TRP A 57 -6.08 12.61 2.28
N MET A 58 -5.18 12.82 1.32
CA MET A 58 -3.88 12.14 1.25
C MET A 58 -2.72 13.12 1.06
N ASN A 59 -3.01 14.43 1.10
CA ASN A 59 -2.06 15.55 1.09
C ASN A 59 -1.04 15.53 -0.07
N SER A 60 -1.37 14.87 -1.18
CA SER A 60 -0.47 14.88 -2.35
C SER A 60 -0.58 16.21 -3.06
N ARG A 61 0.54 16.94 -3.15
CA ARG A 61 0.63 18.19 -3.91
C ARG A 61 0.87 17.91 -5.40
N ILE A 62 -0.04 17.18 -6.04
CA ILE A 62 0.02 16.91 -7.50
C ILE A 62 -0.49 18.14 -8.23
N SER A 63 0.38 18.81 -9.00
CA SER A 63 -0.02 19.97 -9.82
C SER A 63 -0.86 19.55 -11.03
N ARG A 64 -1.47 20.52 -11.72
CA ARG A 64 -2.22 20.25 -12.95
C ARG A 64 -1.36 19.63 -14.06
N LYS A 65 -0.14 20.16 -14.27
CA LYS A 65 0.84 19.59 -15.22
C LYS A 65 1.20 18.15 -14.87
N GLN A 66 1.34 17.85 -13.57
CA GLN A 66 1.63 16.49 -13.12
C GLN A 66 0.43 15.55 -13.35
N GLU A 67 -0.79 16.03 -13.12
CA GLU A 67 -2.03 15.30 -13.42
C GLU A 67 -2.14 14.97 -14.90
N GLU A 68 -2.00 15.96 -15.79
CA GLU A 68 -2.05 15.76 -17.25
C GLU A 68 -1.03 14.72 -17.71
N ARG A 69 0.20 14.77 -17.19
CA ARG A 69 1.23 13.77 -17.51
C ARG A 69 0.90 12.38 -16.98
N LEU A 70 0.33 12.26 -15.78
CA LEU A 70 -0.09 10.97 -15.23
C LEU A 70 -1.22 10.34 -16.05
N LEU A 71 -2.17 11.15 -16.55
CA LEU A 71 -3.24 10.68 -17.43
C LEU A 71 -2.68 10.18 -18.76
N GLN A 72 -1.78 10.95 -19.39
CA GLN A 72 -1.10 10.51 -20.62
C GLN A 72 -0.31 9.20 -20.44
N LEU A 73 0.36 9.03 -19.29
CA LEU A 73 1.05 7.78 -18.98
C LEU A 73 0.07 6.62 -18.77
N SER A 74 -1.10 6.90 -18.20
CA SER A 74 -2.15 5.89 -18.01
C SER A 74 -2.67 5.33 -19.33
N ASP A 75 -2.67 6.11 -20.41
CA ASP A 75 -3.16 5.66 -21.72
C ASP A 75 -2.27 4.58 -22.35
N SER A 76 -0.97 4.60 -22.05
CA SER A 76 0.02 3.64 -22.58
C SER A 76 0.52 2.65 -21.53
N ALA A 77 -0.02 2.69 -20.31
CA ALA A 77 0.42 1.80 -19.24
C ALA A 77 -0.04 0.35 -19.49
N PRO A 78 0.77 -0.66 -19.12
CA PRO A 78 0.45 -2.07 -19.32
C PRO A 78 -0.57 -2.57 -18.27
N TRP A 79 -1.75 -1.94 -18.19
CA TRP A 79 -2.77 -2.28 -17.19
C TRP A 79 -3.28 -3.71 -17.32
N GLN A 80 -3.35 -4.23 -18.55
CA GLN A 80 -3.82 -5.59 -18.85
C GLN A 80 -2.88 -6.68 -18.35
N ASP A 81 -1.59 -6.36 -18.15
CA ASP A 81 -0.61 -7.31 -17.64
C ASP A 81 -0.81 -7.57 -16.14
N VAL A 82 -1.55 -6.70 -15.44
CA VAL A 82 -1.80 -6.78 -14.00
C VAL A 82 -3.31 -6.86 -13.74
N PRO A 83 -3.84 -8.06 -13.40
CA PRO A 83 -5.25 -8.25 -13.08
C PRO A 83 -5.76 -7.26 -12.02
N ILE A 84 -7.04 -6.89 -12.08
CA ILE A 84 -7.63 -5.89 -11.19
C ILE A 84 -7.64 -6.33 -9.72
N ASP A 85 -7.79 -7.62 -9.51
CA ASP A 85 -7.87 -8.33 -8.23
C ASP A 85 -6.52 -8.93 -7.80
N ALA A 86 -5.45 -8.66 -8.57
CA ALA A 86 -4.10 -9.10 -8.24
C ALA A 86 -3.71 -8.63 -6.82
N ARG A 87 -3.07 -9.52 -6.06
CA ARG A 87 -2.68 -9.26 -4.67
C ARG A 87 -1.18 -9.34 -4.53
N LEU A 88 -0.62 -8.50 -3.68
CA LEU A 88 0.80 -8.52 -3.36
C LEU A 88 1.24 -9.86 -2.78
N HIS A 89 0.35 -10.57 -2.10
CA HIS A 89 0.62 -11.91 -1.56
C HIS A 89 1.04 -12.92 -2.67
N ASP A 90 0.42 -12.83 -3.84
CA ASP A 90 0.68 -13.72 -4.99
C ASP A 90 1.91 -13.29 -5.81
N ALA A 91 2.45 -12.10 -5.55
CA ALA A 91 3.51 -11.51 -6.36
C ALA A 91 4.89 -12.07 -5.96
N ASP A 92 5.18 -13.32 -6.32
CA ASP A 92 6.46 -13.95 -6.04
C ASP A 92 7.63 -13.28 -6.82
N PRO A 93 8.63 -12.70 -6.14
CA PRO A 93 9.77 -12.07 -6.78
C PRO A 93 10.79 -13.03 -7.41
N VAL A 94 10.72 -14.36 -7.19
CA VAL A 94 11.62 -15.31 -7.86
C VAL A 94 11.12 -15.74 -9.24
N GLU A 95 9.83 -15.56 -9.54
CA GLU A 95 9.27 -15.87 -10.85
C GLU A 95 9.69 -14.83 -11.91
N PRO A 96 10.42 -15.22 -12.97
CA PRO A 96 10.97 -14.26 -13.94
C PRO A 96 9.90 -13.39 -14.63
N ASP A 97 8.76 -13.98 -15.00
CA ASP A 97 7.63 -13.29 -15.64
C ASP A 97 6.34 -13.37 -14.82
N GLY A 98 6.49 -13.58 -13.52
CA GLY A 98 5.38 -13.66 -12.56
C GLY A 98 4.66 -12.33 -12.34
N LEU A 99 3.71 -12.33 -11.41
CA LEU A 99 2.95 -11.13 -11.05
C LEU A 99 3.87 -10.01 -10.51
N TYR A 100 4.92 -10.36 -9.77
CA TYR A 100 5.89 -9.38 -9.25
C TYR A 100 6.59 -8.61 -10.37
N ALA A 101 7.03 -9.32 -11.41
CA ALA A 101 7.67 -8.73 -12.59
C ALA A 101 6.74 -7.74 -13.30
N ARG A 102 5.48 -8.12 -13.52
CA ARG A 102 4.45 -7.27 -14.16
C ARG A 102 4.12 -6.05 -13.31
N MET A 103 3.99 -6.23 -12.00
CA MET A 103 3.81 -5.15 -11.03
C MET A 103 4.96 -4.14 -11.10
N LEU A 104 6.21 -4.60 -11.15
CA LEU A 104 7.38 -3.74 -11.27
C LEU A 104 7.38 -2.97 -12.59
N ARG A 105 7.13 -3.64 -13.73
CA ARG A 105 7.04 -2.97 -15.04
C ARG A 105 5.98 -1.87 -15.05
N LEU A 106 4.80 -2.14 -14.49
CA LEU A 106 3.73 -1.14 -14.38
C LEU A 106 4.17 0.03 -13.49
N TYR A 107 4.80 -0.23 -12.35
CA TYR A 107 5.34 0.81 -11.48
C TYR A 107 6.41 1.66 -12.20
N GLU A 108 7.36 1.01 -12.87
CA GLU A 108 8.47 1.63 -13.57
C GLU A 108 8.00 2.47 -14.76
N HIS A 109 6.95 2.05 -15.47
CA HIS A 109 6.33 2.84 -16.53
C HIS A 109 5.96 4.24 -16.04
N PHE A 110 5.26 4.32 -14.90
CA PHE A 110 4.92 5.60 -14.30
C PHE A 110 6.13 6.32 -13.71
N PHE A 111 7.02 5.58 -13.03
CA PHE A 111 8.10 6.19 -12.28
C PHE A 111 9.20 6.74 -13.19
N GLN A 112 9.65 6.02 -14.21
CA GLN A 112 10.75 6.48 -15.08
C GLN A 112 10.36 7.64 -15.98
N GLN A 113 9.09 7.72 -16.37
CA GLN A 113 8.57 8.74 -17.28
C GLN A 113 7.86 9.90 -16.57
N ARG A 114 8.00 9.96 -15.23
CA ARG A 114 7.32 10.93 -14.38
C ARG A 114 7.81 12.36 -14.63
N PRO A 115 6.94 13.36 -14.47
CA PRO A 115 7.37 14.75 -14.43
C PRO A 115 8.18 15.03 -13.15
N GLU A 116 9.00 16.08 -13.19
CA GLU A 116 9.76 16.54 -12.02
C GLU A 116 8.82 16.82 -10.82
N GLY A 117 9.32 16.57 -9.61
CA GLY A 117 8.57 16.76 -8.37
C GLY A 117 7.47 15.71 -8.12
N LEU A 118 7.39 14.67 -8.95
CA LEU A 118 6.58 13.49 -8.70
C LEU A 118 7.46 12.41 -8.06
N GLY A 119 7.28 12.15 -6.77
CA GLY A 119 8.07 11.13 -6.05
C GLY A 119 7.36 9.78 -5.93
N HIS A 120 8.02 8.81 -5.30
CA HIS A 120 7.47 7.48 -4.97
C HIS A 120 6.06 7.58 -4.38
N ALA A 121 5.90 8.41 -3.35
CA ALA A 121 4.64 8.61 -2.64
C ALA A 121 3.45 8.95 -3.56
N LYS A 122 3.67 9.82 -4.55
CA LYS A 122 2.60 10.26 -5.47
C LYS A 122 2.25 9.15 -6.45
N VAL A 123 3.27 8.52 -7.06
CA VAL A 123 3.07 7.40 -7.99
C VAL A 123 2.37 6.24 -7.31
N SER A 124 2.87 5.83 -6.13
CA SER A 124 2.33 4.70 -5.40
C SER A 124 0.90 4.94 -4.92
N LYS A 125 0.53 6.17 -4.53
CA LYS A 125 -0.86 6.52 -4.19
C LYS A 125 -1.80 6.40 -5.38
N CYS A 126 -1.37 6.82 -6.57
CA CYS A 126 -2.16 6.64 -7.79
C CYS A 126 -2.32 5.16 -8.14
N LEU A 127 -1.22 4.39 -8.08
CA LEU A 127 -1.25 2.95 -8.36
C LEU A 127 -2.06 2.16 -7.32
N HIS A 128 -2.02 2.55 -6.05
CA HIS A 128 -2.85 1.98 -5.00
C HIS A 128 -4.35 2.16 -5.29
N LEU A 129 -4.77 3.34 -5.76
CA LEU A 129 -6.17 3.55 -6.17
C LEU A 129 -6.59 2.64 -7.34
N MET A 130 -5.64 2.18 -8.16
CA MET A 130 -5.91 1.29 -9.30
C MET A 130 -5.90 -0.19 -8.93
N ARG A 131 -4.98 -0.61 -8.04
CA ARG A 131 -4.81 -2.00 -7.58
C ARG A 131 -4.48 -2.01 -6.08
N PRO A 132 -5.48 -1.79 -5.20
CA PRO A 132 -5.24 -1.57 -3.77
C PRO A 132 -4.72 -2.80 -3.02
N ALA A 133 -4.94 -4.00 -3.56
CA ALA A 133 -4.42 -5.24 -2.97
C ALA A 133 -2.97 -5.53 -3.40
N LEU A 134 -2.43 -4.77 -4.36
CA LEU A 134 -1.12 -5.00 -4.96
C LEU A 134 -0.12 -3.89 -4.61
N PHE A 135 -0.48 -2.63 -4.82
CA PHE A 135 0.44 -1.51 -4.60
C PHE A 135 0.29 -0.94 -3.20
N VAL A 136 1.41 -0.85 -2.50
CA VAL A 136 1.52 -0.18 -1.20
C VAL A 136 1.73 1.32 -1.41
N ILE A 137 1.55 2.14 -0.37
CA ILE A 137 1.80 3.59 -0.42
C ILE A 137 3.23 3.91 0.08
N LEU A 138 4.18 4.14 -0.82
CA LEU A 138 5.59 4.47 -0.49
C LEU A 138 5.79 5.95 -0.18
N ASP A 139 5.17 6.42 0.89
CA ASP A 139 5.55 7.72 1.44
C ASP A 139 6.89 7.66 2.19
N SER A 140 7.39 8.84 2.58
CA SER A 140 8.67 8.97 3.28
C SER A 140 8.71 8.21 4.61
N LYS A 141 7.57 8.07 5.29
CA LYS A 141 7.49 7.36 6.57
C LYS A 141 7.62 5.87 6.33
N LEU A 142 6.85 5.31 5.39
CA LEU A 142 6.94 3.90 5.06
C LEU A 142 8.32 3.53 4.51
N LEU A 143 8.89 4.39 3.65
CA LEU A 143 10.26 4.21 3.14
C LEU A 143 11.31 4.24 4.25
N ARG A 144 11.11 5.04 5.31
CA ARG A 144 11.99 5.08 6.47
C ARG A 144 11.84 3.81 7.31
N LEU A 145 10.60 3.46 7.64
CA LEU A 145 10.26 2.30 8.46
C LEU A 145 10.80 1.00 7.84
N TYR A 146 10.54 0.79 6.55
CA TYR A 146 10.95 -0.43 5.86
C TYR A 146 12.41 -0.42 5.39
N ARG A 147 13.22 0.60 5.70
CA ARG A 147 14.56 0.74 5.11
C ARG A 147 15.45 -0.48 5.35
N ALA A 148 15.48 -1.00 6.58
CA ALA A 148 16.30 -2.15 6.93
C ALA A 148 15.76 -3.45 6.29
N ALA A 149 14.46 -3.73 6.48
CA ALA A 149 13.79 -4.88 5.88
C ALA A 149 13.92 -4.92 4.35
N ALA A 150 13.83 -3.76 3.68
CA ALA A 150 13.99 -3.65 2.24
C ALA A 150 15.44 -3.87 1.77
N MET A 151 16.44 -3.53 2.59
CA MET A 151 17.84 -3.87 2.29
C MET A 151 18.05 -5.38 2.38
N GLN A 152 17.60 -5.99 3.47
CA GLN A 152 17.66 -7.44 3.66
C GLN A 152 16.95 -8.19 2.53
N ALA A 153 15.72 -7.80 2.17
CA ALA A 153 15.00 -8.40 1.06
C ALA A 153 15.75 -8.27 -0.27
N ALA A 154 16.48 -7.17 -0.49
CA ALA A 154 17.30 -7.02 -1.70
C ALA A 154 18.51 -7.98 -1.71
N ASP A 155 19.14 -8.21 -0.56
CA ASP A 155 20.23 -9.19 -0.41
C ASP A 155 19.74 -10.63 -0.62
N GLU A 156 18.59 -10.97 -0.04
CA GLU A 156 17.95 -12.28 -0.19
C GLU A 156 17.60 -12.57 -1.66
N LEU A 157 17.01 -11.59 -2.36
CA LEU A 157 16.68 -11.74 -3.79
C LEU A 157 17.93 -11.92 -4.66
N ARG A 158 19.02 -11.20 -4.38
CA ARG A 158 20.30 -11.39 -5.10
C ARG A 158 20.86 -12.79 -4.85
N SER A 159 20.84 -13.24 -3.60
CA SER A 159 21.34 -14.56 -3.21
C SER A 159 20.53 -15.68 -3.85
N ALA A 160 19.22 -15.47 -4.04
CA ALA A 160 18.33 -16.39 -4.74
C ALA A 160 18.43 -16.31 -6.28
N GLY A 161 19.28 -15.44 -6.84
CA GLY A 161 19.40 -15.28 -8.29
C GLY A 161 18.18 -14.65 -8.96
N SER A 162 17.33 -13.93 -8.22
CA SER A 162 16.16 -13.28 -8.79
C SER A 162 16.57 -12.23 -9.83
N PRO A 163 15.98 -12.23 -11.04
CA PRO A 163 16.24 -11.21 -12.06
C PRO A 163 15.72 -9.82 -11.65
N HIS A 164 14.85 -9.77 -10.64
CA HIS A 164 14.20 -8.55 -10.15
C HIS A 164 14.89 -7.97 -8.91
N ALA A 165 16.06 -8.48 -8.53
CA ALA A 165 16.79 -8.04 -7.36
C ALA A 165 17.32 -6.59 -7.55
N PRO A 166 16.81 -5.60 -6.80
CA PRO A 166 17.26 -4.22 -6.95
C PRO A 166 18.63 -4.03 -6.31
N LYS A 167 19.42 -3.06 -6.79
CA LYS A 167 20.78 -2.79 -6.29
C LYS A 167 20.86 -2.48 -4.78
N ARG A 168 19.82 -1.87 -4.20
CA ARG A 168 19.88 -1.37 -2.81
C ARG A 168 18.71 -1.79 -1.92
N ARG A 169 17.46 -1.69 -2.41
CA ARG A 169 16.27 -1.85 -1.57
C ARG A 169 15.10 -2.44 -2.34
N ALA A 170 14.51 -3.52 -1.83
CA ALA A 170 13.35 -4.21 -2.38
C ALA A 170 12.13 -3.97 -1.48
N PHE A 171 11.58 -2.75 -1.50
CA PHE A 171 10.46 -2.37 -0.63
C PHE A 171 9.21 -3.24 -0.83
N TRP A 172 8.88 -3.57 -2.08
CA TRP A 172 7.73 -4.43 -2.40
C TRP A 172 7.91 -5.86 -1.89
N ALA A 173 9.09 -6.43 -2.05
CA ALA A 173 9.40 -7.75 -1.52
C ALA A 173 9.34 -7.76 0.02
N ALA A 174 9.92 -6.75 0.68
CA ALA A 174 9.87 -6.65 2.14
C ALA A 174 8.43 -6.52 2.66
N TYR A 175 7.62 -5.68 2.03
CA TYR A 175 6.23 -5.51 2.43
C TYR A 175 5.39 -6.76 2.14
N ARG A 176 5.64 -7.45 1.02
CA ARG A 176 5.01 -8.73 0.71
C ARG A 176 5.27 -9.76 1.80
N LEU A 177 6.51 -9.86 2.29
CA LEU A 177 6.87 -10.79 3.37
C LEU A 177 6.04 -10.52 4.63
N ASP A 178 5.83 -9.26 4.98
CA ASP A 178 5.01 -8.91 6.15
C ASP A 178 3.52 -9.20 5.91
N VAL A 179 2.99 -8.96 4.71
CA VAL A 179 1.62 -9.37 4.36
C VAL A 179 1.44 -10.89 4.51
N LEU A 180 2.41 -11.69 4.03
CA LEU A 180 2.37 -13.15 4.16
C LEU A 180 2.43 -13.59 5.63
N ARG A 181 3.36 -13.03 6.41
CA ARG A 181 3.53 -13.36 7.83
C ARG A 181 2.34 -12.94 8.70
N ALA A 182 1.70 -11.82 8.35
CA ALA A 182 0.58 -11.27 9.11
C ALA A 182 -0.77 -11.92 8.76
N GLY A 183 -0.84 -12.86 7.81
CA GLY A 183 -2.10 -13.37 7.24
C GLY A 183 -3.15 -13.80 8.27
N GLU A 184 -2.77 -14.64 9.24
CA GLU A 184 -3.69 -15.08 10.31
C GLU A 184 -4.11 -13.93 11.24
N GLY A 185 -3.17 -13.06 11.61
CA GLY A 185 -3.43 -11.90 12.45
C GLY A 185 -4.36 -10.89 11.79
N LEU A 186 -4.17 -10.62 10.49
CA LEU A 186 -5.04 -9.76 9.67
C LEU A 186 -6.44 -10.35 9.56
N ALA A 187 -6.56 -11.67 9.38
CA ALA A 187 -7.86 -12.34 9.36
C ALA A 187 -8.60 -12.23 10.71
N ALA A 188 -7.90 -12.43 11.82
CA ALA A 188 -8.45 -12.27 13.17
C ALA A 188 -8.87 -10.81 13.44
N LEU A 189 -8.02 -9.85 13.08
CA LEU A 189 -8.31 -8.41 13.16
C LEU A 189 -9.59 -8.06 12.39
N ARG A 190 -9.73 -8.50 11.14
CA ARG A 190 -10.94 -8.26 10.34
C ARG A 190 -12.18 -8.86 10.98
N ALA A 191 -12.08 -10.09 11.50
CA ALA A 191 -13.20 -10.74 12.16
C ALA A 191 -13.68 -9.94 13.37
N ALA A 192 -12.77 -9.45 14.21
CA ALA A 192 -13.09 -8.61 15.35
C ALA A 192 -13.64 -7.23 14.93
N ALA A 193 -13.02 -6.58 13.95
CA ALA A 193 -13.46 -5.27 13.46
C ALA A 193 -14.87 -5.30 12.85
N ARG A 194 -15.27 -6.40 12.19
CA ARG A 194 -16.64 -6.61 11.68
C ARG A 194 -17.71 -6.73 12.77
N GLN A 195 -17.31 -7.03 14.00
CA GLN A 195 -18.20 -7.11 15.15
C GLN A 195 -18.18 -5.82 16.00
N HIS A 196 -17.42 -4.81 15.57
CA HIS A 196 -17.33 -3.54 16.26
C HIS A 196 -18.65 -2.75 16.13
N PHE A 197 -18.98 -1.95 17.15
CA PHE A 197 -20.22 -1.16 17.17
C PHE A 197 -20.20 0.05 16.23
N ASP A 198 -19.00 0.56 15.91
CA ASP A 198 -18.81 1.69 15.00
C ASP A 198 -18.95 1.23 13.53
N PRO A 199 -19.94 1.74 12.77
CA PRO A 199 -20.18 1.32 11.38
C PRO A 199 -19.01 1.62 10.44
N ASP A 200 -18.21 2.67 10.69
CA ASP A 200 -17.07 2.98 9.84
C ASP A 200 -15.96 1.93 9.98
N VAL A 201 -15.79 1.38 11.18
CA VAL A 201 -14.84 0.29 11.44
C VAL A 201 -15.26 -0.98 10.70
N VAL A 202 -16.56 -1.31 10.74
CA VAL A 202 -17.13 -2.46 10.04
C VAL A 202 -16.96 -2.33 8.52
N GLU A 203 -17.29 -1.16 7.97
CA GLU A 203 -17.13 -0.86 6.54
C GLU A 203 -15.66 -0.93 6.10
N ALA A 204 -14.75 -0.34 6.89
CA ALA A 204 -13.32 -0.39 6.61
C ALA A 204 -12.79 -1.84 6.64
N ALA A 205 -13.22 -2.67 7.60
CA ALA A 205 -12.83 -4.08 7.67
C ALA A 205 -13.28 -4.91 6.45
N ASN A 206 -14.40 -4.52 5.84
CA ASN A 206 -14.96 -5.17 4.65
C ASN A 206 -14.29 -4.73 3.36
N ARG A 207 -13.83 -3.47 3.28
CA ARG A 207 -13.34 -2.89 2.01
C ARG A 207 -11.82 -2.81 1.90
N LEU A 208 -11.13 -2.53 3.00
CA LEU A 208 -9.69 -2.31 2.94
C LEU A 208 -8.95 -3.63 2.68
N THR A 209 -7.96 -3.59 1.80
CA THR A 209 -7.12 -4.73 1.47
C THR A 209 -6.12 -5.01 2.59
N ASP A 210 -5.52 -6.20 2.63
CA ASP A 210 -4.48 -6.52 3.63
C ASP A 210 -3.30 -5.57 3.53
N VAL A 211 -2.96 -5.18 2.29
CA VAL A 211 -1.95 -4.15 2.02
C VAL A 211 -2.29 -2.84 2.71
N ARG A 212 -3.54 -2.37 2.63
CA ARG A 212 -3.94 -1.09 3.22
C ARG A 212 -4.09 -1.15 4.74
N ILE A 213 -4.59 -2.26 5.28
CA ILE A 213 -4.63 -2.46 6.74
C ILE A 213 -3.22 -2.48 7.31
N LEU A 214 -2.29 -3.22 6.69
CA LEU A 214 -0.91 -3.25 7.15
C LEU A 214 -0.23 -1.87 7.05
N ASP A 215 -0.64 -1.03 6.10
CA ASP A 215 -0.12 0.34 5.92
C ASP A 215 -0.62 1.23 7.07
N ILE A 216 -1.91 1.11 7.42
CA ILE A 216 -2.49 1.76 8.60
C ILE A 216 -1.74 1.35 9.88
N LEU A 217 -1.44 0.06 10.04
CA LEU A 217 -0.69 -0.44 11.20
C LEU A 217 0.77 0.07 11.19
N ALA A 218 1.44 0.14 10.04
CA ALA A 218 2.76 0.77 9.92
C ALA A 218 2.74 2.24 10.36
N TRP A 219 1.63 2.94 10.13
CA TRP A 219 1.47 4.33 10.52
C TRP A 219 1.33 4.55 12.03
N SER A 220 1.03 3.52 12.82
CA SER A 220 0.93 3.67 14.29
C SER A 220 2.29 3.79 14.98
N HIS A 221 3.40 3.43 14.33
CA HIS A 221 4.73 3.50 14.95
C HIS A 221 5.12 4.94 15.38
N ASP A 222 4.66 5.99 14.69
CA ASP A 222 4.93 7.38 15.14
C ASP A 222 3.81 7.95 16.04
N ALA A 223 2.69 7.24 16.20
CA ALA A 223 1.59 7.66 17.07
C ALA A 223 1.74 6.95 18.41
N PHE A 224 2.59 7.51 19.27
CA PHE A 224 2.46 7.69 20.72
C PHE A 224 3.83 8.05 21.32
N PRO A 225 4.24 9.32 21.17
CA PRO A 225 4.91 10.02 22.25
C PRO A 225 4.18 11.33 22.59
N GLY A 226 3.37 11.35 23.67
CA GLY A 226 2.73 12.54 24.28
C GLY A 226 1.63 13.20 23.41
N ASP A 227 0.50 13.71 23.91
CA ASP A 227 0.26 14.46 25.14
C ASP A 227 1.50 15.22 25.63
N VAL A 228 1.78 16.34 24.94
CA VAL A 228 2.07 17.65 25.56
C VAL A 228 1.54 18.76 24.65
#